data_AF-A0A7J9H3U1-F1
#
_entry.id   AF-A0A7J9H3U1-F1
#
_cell.length_a   1.000
_cell.length_b   1.000
_cell.length_c   1.000
_cell.angle_alpha   90.00
_cell.angle_beta   90.00
_cell.angle_gamma   90.00
#
_symmetry.space_group_name_H-M   'P 1'
#
loop_
_entity.id
_entity.type
_entity.pdbx_description
1 polymer ?
#
loop_
_entity_poly.entity_id
_entity_poly.type
_entity_poly.pdbx_seq_one_letter_code
_entity_poly.pdbx_strand_id
1 'polypeptide(L)'
;MAKSSNPEGKPGVRIVVAGDRGTGKSSLIVTAAAETFPTNVLRLLPPTRLPEDFYPDRVPITIIDTSANPEDRGKLAEELKRADALVLTYACDQPETLNRLSTYWLPELRQLEVKVPVIVVGCKLDLRDDQQQVSLEQVMSPIMQQFREIETCIECSAYKHIQIPEVFYYAQKAVLHPTGPLFDQESQTLKPRCVRALKRIFILCDHDRDGALSDAELNDFQVKCFNAPLQPSEIVGVKRVVQDKMVEGVNERGLTLTGFLFLHALFIEKGRLETTWTVLRKFGYNNDIKLSDDLIPHSSVKRAPDQSVELTNEAIEYLRGIYELFDGDLDNNLRPVEVEDVFSTAPDRYYGSQFEVILVHFLFIKLQYVPYREALGMMYRTKMLQKKLHWEGYHLMHFCQSGPL
;
A
#
# COMPACT_ATOMS: atom_id res chain seq x y z
N MET A 1 23.03 3.16 15.97
CA MET A 1 23.97 3.34 14.85
C MET A 1 23.20 3.94 13.68
N ALA A 2 23.77 4.97 13.06
CA ALA A 2 23.07 5.94 12.21
C ALA A 2 22.59 5.34 10.88
N LYS A 3 21.32 5.58 10.55
CA LYS A 3 20.80 5.50 9.17
C LYS A 3 21.51 6.57 8.35
N SER A 4 22.29 6.19 7.34
CA SER A 4 22.88 7.15 6.40
C SER A 4 21.77 7.79 5.58
N SER A 5 21.43 9.03 5.89
CA SER A 5 20.48 9.85 5.14
C SER A 5 21.15 10.38 3.86
N ASN A 6 20.64 9.95 2.71
CA ASN A 6 20.98 10.52 1.40
C ASN A 6 20.10 11.78 1.17
N PRO A 7 20.58 12.87 0.53
CA PRO A 7 19.92 14.18 0.59
C PRO A 7 18.65 14.34 -0.29
N GLU A 8 18.24 13.33 -1.06
CA GLU A 8 17.09 13.37 -1.97
C GLU A 8 16.13 12.16 -1.85
N GLY A 9 15.80 11.80 -0.61
CA GLY A 9 14.42 11.42 -0.24
C GLY A 9 13.79 10.10 -0.71
N LYS A 10 14.40 9.26 -1.56
CA LYS A 10 13.94 7.87 -1.76
C LYS A 10 15.02 6.88 -1.35
N PRO A 11 14.85 6.11 -0.26
CA PRO A 11 15.75 5.00 0.04
C PRO A 11 15.64 3.96 -1.09
N GLY A 12 16.77 3.61 -1.72
CA GLY A 12 16.80 2.54 -2.72
C GLY A 12 16.40 1.19 -2.12
N VAL A 13 16.00 0.24 -2.97
CA VAL A 13 15.58 -1.10 -2.55
C VAL A 13 16.78 -2.03 -2.47
N ARG A 14 17.02 -2.64 -1.31
CA ARG A 14 18.06 -3.65 -1.11
C ARG A 14 17.50 -5.06 -1.29
N ILE A 15 17.86 -5.72 -2.39
CA ILE A 15 17.43 -7.09 -2.72
C ILE A 15 18.57 -8.05 -2.38
N VAL A 16 18.28 -9.10 -1.62
CA VAL A 16 19.25 -10.16 -1.31
C VAL A 16 18.91 -11.41 -2.10
N VAL A 17 19.89 -11.94 -2.84
CA VAL A 17 19.75 -13.17 -3.61
C VAL A 17 20.30 -14.32 -2.80
N ALA A 18 19.45 -15.26 -2.41
CA ALA A 18 19.77 -16.42 -1.58
C ALA A 18 19.36 -17.72 -2.27
N GLY A 19 19.80 -18.85 -1.73
CA GLY A 19 19.56 -20.17 -2.32
C GLY A 19 20.80 -21.04 -2.32
N ASP A 20 20.60 -22.31 -2.68
CA ASP A 20 21.62 -23.34 -2.63
C ASP A 20 22.85 -23.05 -3.50
N ARG A 21 23.94 -23.78 -3.24
CA ARG A 21 25.14 -23.71 -4.07
C ARG A 21 24.80 -24.18 -5.48
N GLY A 22 25.17 -23.38 -6.48
CA GLY A 22 24.99 -23.76 -7.88
C GLY A 22 23.59 -23.55 -8.45
N THR A 23 22.68 -22.88 -7.73
CA THR A 23 21.35 -22.54 -8.26
C THR A 23 21.40 -21.52 -9.40
N GLY A 24 22.37 -20.59 -9.39
CA GLY A 24 22.53 -19.58 -10.46
C GLY A 24 22.52 -18.12 -9.98
N LYS A 25 22.59 -17.87 -8.67
CA LYS A 25 22.58 -16.54 -8.05
C LYS A 25 23.47 -15.50 -8.74
N SER A 26 24.78 -15.77 -8.81
CA SER A 26 25.74 -14.81 -9.37
C SER A 26 25.53 -14.60 -10.88
N SER A 27 25.17 -15.65 -11.63
CA SER A 27 24.84 -15.52 -13.06
C SER A 27 23.61 -14.65 -13.29
N LEU A 28 22.55 -14.85 -12.49
CA LEU A 28 21.33 -14.03 -12.52
C LEU A 28 21.65 -12.54 -12.31
N ILE A 29 22.48 -12.22 -11.31
CA ILE A 29 22.84 -10.84 -10.98
C ILE A 29 23.67 -10.20 -12.09
N VAL A 30 24.70 -10.89 -12.61
CA VAL A 30 25.55 -10.34 -13.67
C VAL A 30 24.74 -10.12 -14.95
N THR A 31 23.92 -11.10 -15.36
CA THR A 31 23.09 -10.95 -16.56
C THR A 31 22.09 -9.81 -16.42
N ALA A 32 21.52 -9.59 -15.23
CA ALA A 32 20.63 -8.45 -15.00
C ALA A 32 21.34 -7.09 -15.07
N ALA A 33 22.59 -7.00 -14.59
CA ALA A 33 23.33 -5.75 -14.55
C ALA A 33 24.04 -5.41 -15.86
N ALA A 34 24.53 -6.42 -16.59
CA ALA A 34 25.37 -6.24 -17.78
C ALA A 34 24.69 -6.67 -19.08
N GLU A 35 23.43 -7.12 -19.03
CA GLU A 35 22.66 -7.62 -20.17
C GLU A 35 23.38 -8.68 -21.01
N THR A 36 24.37 -9.36 -20.42
CA THR A 36 25.23 -10.34 -21.08
C THR A 36 25.49 -11.51 -20.14
N PHE A 37 25.49 -12.73 -20.68
CA PHE A 37 25.81 -13.91 -19.89
C PHE A 37 27.33 -14.03 -19.64
N PRO A 38 27.79 -14.12 -18.38
CA PRO A 38 29.21 -14.20 -18.06
C PRO A 38 29.83 -15.56 -18.43
N THR A 39 30.98 -15.54 -19.12
CA THR A 39 31.77 -16.76 -19.41
C THR A 39 32.48 -17.30 -18.17
N ASN A 40 32.90 -16.42 -17.25
CA ASN A 40 33.49 -16.76 -15.96
C ASN A 40 32.82 -15.95 -14.85
N VAL A 41 32.00 -16.61 -14.04
CA VAL A 41 31.29 -15.96 -12.93
C VAL A 41 32.12 -16.05 -11.66
N LEU A 42 32.31 -14.92 -10.98
CA LEU A 42 32.89 -14.90 -9.64
C LEU A 42 32.00 -15.73 -8.70
N ARG A 43 32.63 -16.37 -7.69
CA ARG A 43 31.89 -17.17 -6.71
C ARG A 43 30.94 -16.35 -5.83
N LEU A 44 31.26 -15.08 -5.64
CA LEU A 44 30.49 -14.13 -4.86
C LEU A 44 30.74 -12.73 -5.43
N LEU A 45 29.68 -12.02 -5.77
CA LEU A 45 29.78 -10.67 -6.31
C LEU A 45 29.84 -9.61 -5.19
N PRO A 46 30.52 -8.47 -5.41
CA PRO A 46 30.31 -7.29 -4.57
C PRO A 46 28.88 -6.78 -4.72
N PRO A 47 28.39 -5.91 -3.82
CA PRO A 47 27.08 -5.27 -3.97
C PRO A 47 26.91 -4.61 -5.34
N THR A 48 25.93 -5.07 -6.11
CA THR A 48 25.66 -4.61 -7.47
C THR A 48 24.54 -3.58 -7.45
N ARG A 49 24.76 -2.39 -8.01
CA ARG A 49 23.72 -1.35 -8.10
C ARG A 49 23.14 -1.31 -9.50
N LEU A 50 21.82 -1.45 -9.60
CA LEU A 50 21.08 -1.13 -10.81
C LEU A 50 20.64 0.34 -10.77
N PRO A 51 20.86 1.13 -11.84
CA PRO A 51 20.42 2.52 -11.92
C PRO A 51 18.90 2.66 -11.73
N GLU A 52 18.45 3.85 -11.32
CA GLU A 52 17.02 4.11 -11.11
C GLU A 52 16.21 4.04 -12.42
N ASP A 53 16.78 4.42 -13.55
CA ASP A 53 16.11 4.40 -14.86
C ASP A 53 15.88 2.99 -15.43
N PHE A 54 16.37 1.95 -14.75
CA PHE A 54 16.21 0.56 -15.19
C PHE A 54 14.77 0.07 -15.07
N TYR A 55 13.97 0.66 -14.16
CA TYR A 55 12.58 0.28 -13.91
C TYR A 55 11.62 1.50 -13.86
N PRO A 56 10.33 1.33 -14.18
CA PRO A 56 9.37 2.43 -14.27
C PRO A 56 9.23 3.29 -13.01
N ASP A 57 9.37 2.69 -11.82
CA ASP A 57 9.23 3.41 -10.54
C ASP A 57 10.37 4.38 -10.22
N ARG A 58 11.46 4.32 -11.00
CA ARG A 58 12.67 5.13 -10.80
C ARG A 58 13.20 5.09 -9.37
N VAL A 59 13.36 3.87 -8.86
CA VAL A 59 13.97 3.61 -7.54
C VAL A 59 15.22 2.76 -7.75
N PRO A 60 16.40 3.20 -7.27
CA PRO A 60 17.61 2.43 -7.44
C PRO A 60 17.55 1.11 -6.66
N ILE A 61 18.12 0.05 -7.22
CA ILE A 61 18.18 -1.27 -6.59
C ILE A 61 19.64 -1.58 -6.23
N THR A 62 19.86 -2.07 -5.00
CA THR A 62 21.14 -2.67 -4.60
C THR A 62 20.93 -4.16 -4.40
N ILE A 63 21.59 -4.97 -5.23
CA ILE A 63 21.53 -6.42 -5.19
C ILE A 63 22.73 -6.97 -4.41
N ILE A 64 22.44 -7.86 -3.48
CA ILE A 64 23.43 -8.53 -2.65
C ILE A 64 23.45 -10.01 -3.01
N ASP A 65 24.58 -10.45 -3.57
CA ASP A 65 24.87 -11.87 -3.76
C ASP A 65 25.26 -12.50 -2.42
N THR A 66 24.87 -13.75 -2.19
CA THR A 66 25.15 -14.44 -0.94
C THR A 66 25.91 -15.74 -1.15
N SER A 67 26.82 -16.02 -0.22
CA SER A 67 27.59 -17.25 -0.18
C SER A 67 26.70 -18.39 0.30
N ALA A 68 26.78 -19.54 -0.38
CA ALA A 68 26.17 -20.79 0.07
C ALA A 68 27.11 -21.63 0.96
N ASN A 69 28.28 -21.09 1.34
CA ASN A 69 29.23 -21.81 2.18
C ASN A 69 28.75 -21.83 3.65
N PRO A 70 28.80 -22.97 4.34
CA PRO A 70 28.39 -23.06 5.75
C PRO A 70 29.13 -22.11 6.68
N GLU A 71 30.40 -21.81 6.39
CA GLU A 71 31.24 -20.89 7.17
C GLU A 71 30.75 -19.44 7.15
N ASP A 72 30.02 -19.04 6.09
CA ASP A 72 29.48 -17.69 5.94
C ASP A 72 28.05 -17.56 6.49
N ARG A 73 27.51 -18.57 7.19
CA ARG A 73 26.12 -18.58 7.67
C ARG A 73 25.77 -17.36 8.54
N GLY A 74 26.70 -16.91 9.38
CA GLY A 74 26.52 -15.70 10.20
C GLY A 74 26.33 -14.44 9.35
N LYS A 75 27.15 -14.27 8.30
CA LYS A 75 27.03 -13.14 7.37
C LYS A 75 25.75 -13.24 6.55
N LEU A 76 25.40 -14.44 6.07
CA LEU A 76 24.15 -14.68 5.36
C LEU A 76 22.94 -14.23 6.19
N ALA A 77 22.87 -14.63 7.46
CA ALA A 77 21.77 -14.25 8.36
C ALA A 77 21.66 -12.72 8.53
N GLU A 78 22.79 -12.01 8.68
CA GLU A 78 22.82 -10.55 8.75
C GLU A 78 22.35 -9.90 7.45
N GLU A 79 22.79 -10.40 6.30
CA GLU A 79 22.38 -9.84 5.01
C GLU A 79 20.87 -10.07 4.76
N LEU A 80 20.33 -11.24 5.12
CA LEU A 80 18.90 -11.57 5.02
C LEU A 80 18.04 -10.65 5.91
N LYS A 81 18.45 -10.39 7.16
CA LYS A 81 17.73 -9.49 8.07
C LYS A 81 17.70 -8.03 7.61
N ARG A 82 18.69 -7.62 6.82
CA ARG A 82 18.79 -6.25 6.27
C ARG A 82 18.13 -6.11 4.90
N ALA A 83 17.51 -7.16 4.38
CA ALA A 83 16.86 -7.12 3.06
C ALA A 83 15.61 -6.25 3.11
N ASP A 84 15.26 -5.65 1.97
CA ASP A 84 13.93 -5.09 1.72
C ASP A 84 13.07 -6.09 0.93
N ALA A 85 13.70 -6.93 0.12
CA ALA A 85 13.11 -8.11 -0.53
C ALA A 85 14.15 -9.23 -0.70
N LEU A 86 13.66 -10.47 -0.81
CA LEU A 86 14.49 -11.64 -1.07
C LEU A 86 14.20 -12.23 -2.44
N VAL A 87 15.25 -12.58 -3.16
CA VAL A 87 15.19 -13.46 -4.33
C VAL A 87 15.72 -14.81 -3.90
N LEU A 88 14.84 -15.79 -3.75
CA LEU A 88 15.18 -17.12 -3.28
C LEU A 88 15.26 -18.10 -4.47
N THR A 89 16.47 -18.55 -4.78
CA THR A 89 16.76 -19.29 -6.01
C THR A 89 16.74 -20.80 -5.81
N TYR A 90 16.21 -21.52 -6.81
CA TYR A 90 16.44 -22.94 -7.06
C TYR A 90 16.93 -23.14 -8.50
N ALA A 91 17.45 -24.32 -8.81
CA ALA A 91 17.92 -24.67 -10.15
C ALA A 91 16.92 -25.61 -10.84
N CYS A 92 16.48 -25.26 -12.04
CA CYS A 92 15.51 -26.05 -12.82
C CYS A 92 16.05 -27.41 -13.26
N ASP A 93 17.37 -27.57 -13.32
CA ASP A 93 18.10 -28.81 -13.57
C ASP A 93 18.32 -29.66 -12.30
N GLN A 94 17.95 -29.15 -11.12
CA GLN A 94 18.24 -29.80 -9.82
C GLN A 94 17.02 -29.77 -8.90
N PRO A 95 16.09 -30.75 -9.03
CA PRO A 95 14.85 -30.79 -8.26
C PRO A 95 15.02 -30.72 -6.74
N GLU A 96 16.13 -31.25 -6.20
CA GLU A 96 16.43 -31.19 -4.77
C GLU A 96 16.55 -29.75 -4.25
N THR A 97 17.03 -28.81 -5.07
CA THR A 97 17.14 -27.39 -4.68
C THR A 97 15.77 -26.74 -4.53
N LEU A 98 14.76 -27.21 -5.28
CA LEU A 98 13.36 -26.78 -5.14
C LEU A 98 12.75 -27.32 -3.84
N ASN A 99 12.98 -28.60 -3.52
CA ASN A 99 12.54 -29.21 -2.26
C ASN A 99 13.14 -28.51 -1.02
N ARG A 100 14.37 -28.00 -1.16
CA ARG A 100 15.04 -27.22 -0.10
C ARG A 100 14.43 -25.86 0.17
N LEU A 101 13.56 -25.35 -0.68
CA LEU A 101 12.82 -24.12 -0.39
C LEU A 101 11.94 -24.29 0.84
N SER A 102 11.07 -25.31 0.85
CA SER A 102 10.11 -25.55 1.94
C SER A 102 10.72 -26.28 3.14
N THR A 103 11.78 -27.08 2.94
CA THR A 103 12.41 -27.87 4.01
C THR A 103 13.52 -27.14 4.75
N TYR A 104 14.14 -26.11 4.15
CA TYR A 104 15.25 -25.38 4.76
C TYR A 104 15.10 -23.87 4.67
N TRP A 105 15.03 -23.30 3.45
CA TRP A 105 15.18 -21.85 3.27
C TRP A 105 14.03 -21.06 3.89
N LEU A 106 12.78 -21.39 3.58
CA LEU A 106 11.62 -20.66 4.11
C LEU A 106 11.47 -20.84 5.64
N PRO A 107 11.63 -22.05 6.22
CA PRO A 107 11.72 -22.19 7.68
C PRO A 107 12.85 -21.37 8.33
N GLU A 108 14.04 -21.32 7.74
CA GLU A 108 15.16 -20.52 8.26
C GLU A 108 14.83 -19.02 8.24
N LEU A 109 14.19 -18.52 7.17
CA LEU A 109 13.75 -17.11 7.10
C LEU A 109 12.78 -16.75 8.23
N ARG A 110 11.83 -17.66 8.54
CA ARG A 110 10.91 -17.49 9.68
C ARG A 110 11.65 -17.52 11.02
N GLN A 111 12.62 -18.43 11.18
CA GLN A 111 13.43 -18.52 12.39
C GLN A 111 14.27 -17.25 12.62
N LEU A 112 14.74 -16.63 11.54
CA LEU A 112 15.46 -15.36 11.59
C LEU A 112 14.55 -14.12 11.73
N GLU A 113 13.23 -14.32 11.79
CA GLU A 113 12.19 -13.30 11.84
C GLU A 113 12.23 -12.31 10.66
N VAL A 114 12.61 -12.81 9.49
CA VAL A 114 12.67 -12.01 8.26
C VAL A 114 11.25 -11.84 7.70
N LYS A 115 10.73 -10.62 7.72
CA LYS A 115 9.34 -10.27 7.34
C LYS A 115 9.27 -9.43 6.06
N VAL A 116 10.08 -9.79 5.07
CA VAL A 116 10.16 -9.09 3.78
C VAL A 116 9.60 -9.98 2.67
N PRO A 117 9.10 -9.43 1.56
CA PRO A 117 8.59 -10.22 0.45
C PRO A 117 9.66 -11.13 -0.16
N VAL A 118 9.26 -12.34 -0.54
CA VAL A 118 10.10 -13.35 -1.17
C VAL A 118 9.64 -13.60 -2.60
N ILE A 119 10.57 -13.47 -3.55
CA ILE A 119 10.40 -13.88 -4.95
C ILE A 119 11.15 -15.19 -5.13
N VAL A 120 10.42 -16.26 -5.40
CA VAL A 120 11.04 -17.55 -5.69
C VAL A 120 11.46 -17.59 -7.16
N VAL A 121 12.70 -18.00 -7.43
CA VAL A 121 13.27 -17.97 -8.78
C VAL A 121 13.87 -19.30 -9.18
N GLY A 122 13.29 -19.93 -10.19
CA GLY A 122 13.86 -21.09 -10.87
C GLY A 122 14.86 -20.65 -11.91
N CYS A 123 16.14 -20.80 -11.63
CA CYS A 123 17.21 -20.46 -12.56
C CYS A 123 17.51 -21.63 -13.52
N LYS A 124 18.27 -21.34 -14.59
CA LYS A 124 18.73 -22.34 -15.59
C LYS A 124 17.58 -23.09 -16.27
N LEU A 125 16.49 -22.38 -16.59
CA LEU A 125 15.35 -22.95 -17.31
C LEU A 125 15.78 -23.63 -18.62
N ASP A 126 16.87 -23.17 -19.24
CA ASP A 126 17.47 -23.74 -20.44
C ASP A 126 18.04 -25.15 -20.29
N LEU A 127 18.30 -25.60 -19.05
CA LEU A 127 18.85 -26.93 -18.74
C LEU A 127 17.78 -27.90 -18.21
N ARG A 128 16.51 -27.49 -18.17
CA ARG A 128 15.42 -28.36 -17.73
C ARG A 128 15.28 -29.55 -18.69
N ASP A 129 15.08 -30.73 -18.11
CA ASP A 129 14.72 -31.93 -18.87
C ASP A 129 13.24 -31.85 -19.31
N ASP A 130 13.00 -31.89 -20.62
CA ASP A 130 11.65 -31.88 -21.21
C ASP A 130 10.80 -33.07 -20.74
N GLN A 131 11.43 -34.19 -20.35
CA GLN A 131 10.74 -35.37 -19.84
C GLN A 131 10.23 -35.21 -18.39
N GLN A 132 10.73 -34.20 -17.67
CA GLN A 132 10.36 -33.90 -16.28
C GLN A 132 9.50 -32.62 -16.17
N GLN A 133 8.75 -32.26 -17.22
CA GLN A 133 7.79 -31.16 -17.18
C GLN A 133 6.65 -31.43 -16.18
N VAL A 134 6.89 -31.09 -14.92
CA VAL A 134 5.82 -30.85 -13.94
C VAL A 134 5.47 -29.36 -14.03
N SER A 135 4.17 -29.04 -14.05
CA SER A 135 3.74 -27.65 -14.07
C SER A 135 4.25 -26.94 -12.81
N LEU A 136 4.95 -25.81 -13.00
CA LEU A 136 5.41 -24.96 -11.90
C LEU A 136 4.28 -24.63 -10.93
N GLU A 137 3.09 -24.34 -11.47
CA GLU A 137 1.90 -24.02 -10.69
C GLU A 137 1.48 -25.17 -9.77
N GLN A 138 1.57 -26.41 -10.24
CA GLN A 138 1.22 -27.59 -9.44
C GLN A 138 2.18 -27.78 -8.27
N VAL A 139 3.46 -27.49 -8.44
CA VAL A 139 4.47 -27.64 -7.38
C VAL A 139 4.48 -26.45 -6.42
N MET A 140 4.32 -25.23 -6.94
CA MET A 140 4.42 -24.01 -6.13
C MET A 140 3.14 -23.66 -5.39
N SER A 141 1.96 -24.01 -5.91
CA SER A 141 0.67 -23.74 -5.24
C SER A 141 0.64 -24.19 -3.76
N PRO A 142 0.98 -25.44 -3.41
CA PRO A 142 1.00 -25.86 -1.99
C PRO A 142 2.05 -25.13 -1.16
N ILE A 143 3.22 -24.82 -1.74
CA ILE A 143 4.29 -24.08 -1.06
C ILE A 143 3.84 -22.65 -0.74
N MET A 144 3.22 -21.96 -1.70
CA MET A 144 2.72 -20.58 -1.50
C MET A 144 1.57 -20.52 -0.50
N GLN A 145 0.73 -21.56 -0.42
CA GLN A 145 -0.30 -21.66 0.63
C GLN A 145 0.32 -21.80 2.04
N GLN A 146 1.43 -22.54 2.16
CA GLN A 146 2.15 -22.72 3.42
C GLN A 146 3.01 -21.50 3.79
N PHE A 147 3.55 -20.80 2.78
CA PHE A 147 4.51 -19.71 2.90
C PHE A 147 3.99 -18.43 2.23
N ARG A 148 3.16 -17.69 2.98
CA ARG A 148 2.51 -16.45 2.53
C ARG A 148 3.47 -15.29 2.28
N GLU A 149 4.72 -15.39 2.75
CA GLU A 149 5.78 -14.44 2.42
C GLU A 149 6.24 -14.52 0.95
N ILE A 150 5.87 -15.60 0.23
CA ILE A 150 6.14 -15.73 -1.21
C ILE A 150 5.11 -14.92 -1.99
N GLU A 151 5.56 -13.87 -2.66
CA GLU A 151 4.69 -13.02 -3.49
C GLU A 151 4.49 -13.61 -4.88
N THR A 152 5.55 -14.16 -5.47
CA THR A 152 5.48 -14.78 -6.80
C THR A 152 6.63 -15.76 -7.05
N CYS A 153 6.46 -16.60 -8.06
CA CYS A 153 7.46 -17.53 -8.54
C CYS A 153 7.74 -17.29 -10.03
N ILE A 154 9.02 -17.21 -10.39
CA ILE A 154 9.46 -16.90 -11.75
C ILE A 154 10.50 -17.92 -12.17
N GLU A 155 10.37 -18.46 -13.38
CA GLU A 155 11.42 -19.28 -13.98
C GLU A 155 12.17 -18.48 -15.02
N CYS A 156 13.50 -18.56 -15.01
CA CYS A 156 14.37 -17.70 -15.79
C CYS A 156 15.56 -18.49 -16.34
N SER A 157 16.14 -17.96 -17.41
CA SER A 157 17.42 -18.44 -17.94
C SER A 157 18.33 -17.24 -18.14
N ALA A 158 19.38 -17.17 -17.33
CA ALA A 158 20.42 -16.16 -17.50
C ALA A 158 21.18 -16.35 -18.83
N TYR A 159 21.31 -17.60 -19.30
CA TYR A 159 21.98 -17.92 -20.56
C TYR A 159 21.16 -17.52 -21.79
N LYS A 160 19.84 -17.78 -21.78
CA LYS A 160 18.93 -17.42 -22.88
C LYS A 160 18.29 -16.03 -22.72
N HIS A 161 18.65 -15.28 -21.67
CA HIS A 161 18.03 -13.99 -21.33
C HIS A 161 16.51 -14.04 -21.15
N ILE A 162 16.01 -15.14 -20.57
CA ILE A 162 14.58 -15.33 -20.32
C ILE A 162 14.23 -14.83 -18.91
N GLN A 163 13.28 -13.91 -18.84
CA GLN A 163 12.66 -13.40 -17.60
C GLN A 163 13.61 -12.77 -16.56
N ILE A 164 14.80 -12.32 -16.99
CA ILE A 164 15.81 -11.77 -16.07
C ILE A 164 15.40 -10.39 -15.52
N PRO A 165 14.96 -9.41 -16.35
CA PRO A 165 14.49 -8.13 -15.83
C PRO A 165 13.30 -8.28 -14.86
N GLU A 166 12.41 -9.23 -15.13
CA GLU A 166 11.18 -9.49 -14.40
C GLU A 166 11.46 -9.89 -12.94
N VAL A 167 12.50 -10.67 -12.68
CA VAL A 167 12.87 -11.09 -11.31
C VAL A 167 13.05 -9.89 -10.39
N PHE A 168 13.86 -8.91 -10.79
CA PHE A 168 14.16 -7.75 -9.97
C PHE A 168 13.06 -6.68 -10.06
N TYR A 169 12.31 -6.63 -11.16
CA TYR A 169 11.10 -5.84 -11.28
C TYR A 169 10.05 -6.25 -10.24
N TYR A 170 9.70 -7.54 -10.16
CA TYR A 170 8.71 -8.03 -9.21
C TYR A 170 9.20 -7.93 -7.76
N ALA A 171 10.50 -8.15 -7.51
CA ALA A 171 11.09 -7.92 -6.19
C ALA A 171 10.95 -6.45 -5.75
N GLN A 172 11.25 -5.49 -6.64
CA GLN A 172 11.06 -4.07 -6.36
C GLN A 172 9.58 -3.74 -6.14
N LYS A 173 8.69 -4.22 -7.02
CA LYS A 173 7.24 -3.98 -6.92
C LYS A 173 6.66 -4.51 -5.62
N ALA A 174 7.11 -5.66 -5.12
CA ALA A 174 6.65 -6.21 -3.84
C ALA A 174 7.00 -5.32 -2.64
N VAL A 175 8.16 -4.64 -2.67
CA VAL A 175 8.55 -3.66 -1.63
C VAL A 175 7.75 -2.38 -1.76
N LEU A 176 7.63 -1.88 -3.00
CA LEU A 176 6.94 -0.63 -3.25
C LEU A 176 5.43 -0.78 -3.03
N HIS A 177 4.82 -1.90 -3.37
CA HIS A 177 3.37 -2.11 -3.38
C HIS A 177 2.99 -3.34 -2.55
N PRO A 178 3.20 -3.32 -1.21
CA PRO A 178 3.04 -4.52 -0.39
C PRO A 178 1.59 -5.00 -0.37
N THR A 179 1.39 -6.31 -0.49
CA THR A 179 0.05 -6.95 -0.43
C THR A 179 -0.50 -6.94 1.00
N GLY A 180 0.37 -7.17 1.98
CA GLY A 180 0.01 -7.40 3.39
C GLY A 180 -0.89 -6.34 4.03
N PRO A 181 -0.71 -5.03 3.81
CA PRO A 181 -1.61 -4.00 4.35
C PRO A 181 -3.02 -4.00 3.72
N LEU A 182 -3.13 -4.41 2.45
CA LEU A 182 -4.36 -4.26 1.66
C LEU A 182 -5.35 -5.42 1.87
N PHE A 183 -4.84 -6.65 1.87
CA PHE A 183 -5.66 -7.85 1.66
C PHE A 183 -5.27 -8.96 2.62
N ASP A 184 -6.28 -9.68 3.10
CA ASP A 184 -6.10 -10.89 3.88
C ASP A 184 -6.30 -12.09 2.97
N GLN A 185 -5.21 -12.83 2.75
CA GLN A 185 -5.19 -13.99 1.87
C GLN A 185 -5.95 -15.18 2.44
N GLU A 186 -6.22 -15.24 3.75
CA GLU A 186 -6.97 -16.33 4.37
C GLU A 186 -8.47 -16.19 4.16
N SER A 187 -9.00 -15.01 4.47
CA SER A 187 -10.42 -14.70 4.27
C SER A 187 -10.74 -14.31 2.83
N GLN A 188 -9.74 -14.08 1.98
CA GLN A 188 -9.89 -13.53 0.63
C GLN A 188 -10.67 -12.20 0.66
N THR A 189 -10.36 -11.33 1.62
CA THR A 189 -11.05 -10.04 1.79
C THR A 189 -10.07 -8.89 1.99
N LEU A 190 -10.52 -7.67 1.67
CA LEU A 190 -9.80 -6.45 2.03
C LEU A 190 -9.69 -6.31 3.54
N LYS A 191 -8.52 -5.89 4.04
CA LYS A 191 -8.33 -5.64 5.47
C LYS A 191 -9.16 -4.43 5.92
N PRO A 192 -9.65 -4.40 7.18
CA PRO A 192 -10.53 -3.32 7.67
C PRO A 192 -9.95 -1.92 7.46
N ARG A 193 -8.64 -1.75 7.63
CA ARG A 193 -7.97 -0.47 7.40
C ARG A 193 -7.96 -0.03 5.94
N CYS A 194 -7.76 -0.97 5.01
CA CYS A 194 -7.82 -0.71 3.58
C CYS A 194 -9.24 -0.34 3.17
N VAL A 195 -10.25 -1.07 3.66
CA VAL A 195 -11.67 -0.76 3.42
C VAL A 195 -12.02 0.66 3.87
N ARG A 196 -11.62 1.05 5.08
CA ARG A 196 -11.88 2.40 5.60
C ARG A 196 -11.19 3.50 4.77
N ALA A 197 -9.95 3.26 4.35
CA ALA A 197 -9.24 4.19 3.47
C ALA A 197 -9.91 4.37 2.10
N LEU A 198 -10.32 3.27 1.47
CA LEU A 198 -11.04 3.27 0.19
C LEU A 198 -12.44 3.88 0.33
N LYS A 199 -13.15 3.61 1.43
CA LYS A 199 -14.44 4.28 1.75
C LYS A 199 -14.27 5.79 1.81
N ARG A 200 -13.25 6.29 2.52
CA ARG A 200 -12.92 7.74 2.54
C ARG A 200 -12.68 8.30 1.13
N ILE A 201 -11.93 7.57 0.31
CA ILE A 201 -11.64 7.98 -1.06
C ILE A 201 -12.92 8.08 -1.91
N PHE A 202 -13.79 7.07 -1.81
CA PHE A 202 -15.08 7.07 -2.49
C PHE A 202 -15.90 8.33 -2.15
N ILE A 203 -16.05 8.64 -0.85
CA ILE A 203 -16.80 9.81 -0.37
C ILE A 203 -16.21 11.12 -0.90
N LEU A 204 -14.88 11.20 -1.01
CA LEU A 204 -14.21 12.38 -1.56
C LEU A 204 -14.40 12.54 -3.08
N CYS A 205 -14.86 11.50 -3.77
CA CYS A 205 -15.12 11.52 -5.21
C CYS A 205 -16.62 11.60 -5.52
N ASP A 206 -17.48 11.21 -4.58
CA ASP A 206 -18.94 11.40 -4.62
C ASP A 206 -19.26 12.87 -4.29
N HIS A 207 -19.24 13.70 -5.33
CA HIS A 207 -19.35 15.15 -5.20
C HIS A 207 -20.77 15.60 -4.90
N ASP A 208 -21.77 14.90 -5.47
CA ASP A 208 -23.19 15.20 -5.21
C ASP A 208 -23.78 14.44 -4.01
N ARG A 209 -23.00 13.52 -3.41
CA ARG A 209 -23.32 12.76 -2.19
C ARG A 209 -24.55 11.88 -2.37
N ASP A 210 -24.75 11.36 -3.56
CA ASP A 210 -25.91 10.54 -3.89
C ASP A 210 -25.70 9.05 -3.57
N GLY A 211 -24.50 8.70 -3.09
CA GLY A 211 -24.11 7.34 -2.69
C GLY A 211 -23.56 6.48 -3.84
N ALA A 212 -23.37 7.06 -5.03
CA ALA A 212 -22.79 6.40 -6.20
C ALA A 212 -21.82 7.33 -6.95
N LEU A 213 -20.83 6.77 -7.64
CA LEU A 213 -20.01 7.51 -8.58
C LEU A 213 -20.65 7.48 -9.96
N SER A 214 -21.16 8.63 -10.38
CA SER A 214 -21.65 8.88 -11.74
C SER A 214 -20.52 8.70 -12.79
N ASP A 215 -20.87 8.67 -14.08
CA ASP A 215 -19.88 8.59 -15.16
C ASP A 215 -18.87 9.74 -15.12
N ALA A 216 -19.35 10.94 -14.77
CA ALA A 216 -18.52 12.14 -14.65
C ALA A 216 -17.53 12.01 -13.48
N GLU A 217 -18.01 11.64 -12.29
CA GLU A 217 -17.17 11.50 -11.10
C GLU A 217 -16.18 10.34 -11.22
N LEU A 218 -16.58 9.23 -11.86
CA LEU A 218 -15.69 8.11 -12.13
C LEU A 218 -14.58 8.51 -13.10
N ASN A 219 -14.88 9.32 -14.12
CA ASN A 219 -13.88 9.87 -15.01
C ASN A 219 -12.95 10.86 -14.30
N ASP A 220 -13.50 11.76 -13.48
CA ASP A 220 -12.71 12.72 -12.70
C ASP A 220 -11.76 12.01 -11.72
N PHE A 221 -12.26 10.95 -11.06
CA PHE A 221 -11.46 10.05 -10.24
C PHE A 221 -10.30 9.42 -11.03
N GLN A 222 -10.58 8.91 -12.24
CA GLN A 222 -9.54 8.33 -13.10
C GLN A 222 -8.48 9.38 -13.46
N VAL A 223 -8.90 10.56 -13.94
CA VAL A 223 -7.98 11.63 -14.33
C VAL A 223 -7.13 12.04 -13.14
N LYS A 224 -7.72 12.17 -11.95
CA LYS A 224 -7.01 12.50 -10.71
C LYS A 224 -5.95 11.45 -10.37
N CYS A 225 -6.28 10.16 -10.43
CA CYS A 225 -5.39 9.09 -9.97
C CYS A 225 -4.33 8.71 -11.01
N PHE A 226 -4.70 8.67 -12.29
CA PHE A 226 -3.89 8.07 -13.35
C PHE A 226 -3.49 9.05 -14.45
N ASN A 227 -3.90 10.32 -14.35
CA ASN A 227 -3.62 11.38 -15.34
C ASN A 227 -4.10 11.02 -16.76
N ALA A 228 -5.14 10.20 -16.88
CA ALA A 228 -5.73 9.79 -18.15
C ALA A 228 -7.26 9.64 -17.99
N PRO A 229 -8.08 10.17 -18.91
CA PRO A 229 -9.53 10.00 -18.87
C PRO A 229 -9.94 8.60 -19.34
N LEU A 230 -11.12 8.14 -18.91
CA LEU A 230 -11.76 6.94 -19.46
C LEU A 230 -12.63 7.30 -20.64
N GLN A 231 -12.59 6.49 -21.70
CA GLN A 231 -13.58 6.54 -22.75
C GLN A 231 -14.95 6.06 -22.21
N PRO A 232 -16.08 6.57 -22.73
CA PRO A 232 -17.41 6.13 -22.28
C PRO A 232 -17.62 4.60 -22.36
N SER A 233 -17.04 3.95 -23.37
CA SER A 233 -17.08 2.49 -23.51
C SER A 233 -16.30 1.76 -22.41
N GLU A 234 -15.21 2.33 -21.91
CA GLU A 234 -14.40 1.78 -20.82
C GLU A 234 -15.15 1.90 -19.48
N ILE A 235 -15.85 3.00 -19.24
CA ILE A 235 -16.72 3.20 -18.07
C ILE A 235 -17.82 2.13 -18.02
N VAL A 236 -18.52 1.93 -19.14
CA VAL A 236 -19.53 0.87 -19.28
C VAL A 236 -18.90 -0.51 -19.04
N GLY A 237 -17.69 -0.73 -19.55
CA GLY A 237 -16.93 -1.97 -19.33
C GLY A 237 -16.64 -2.24 -17.85
N VAL A 238 -16.15 -1.23 -17.11
CA VAL A 238 -15.89 -1.33 -15.67
C VAL A 238 -17.17 -1.65 -14.91
N LYS A 239 -18.25 -0.91 -15.18
CA LYS A 239 -19.56 -1.14 -14.54
C LYS A 239 -20.08 -2.55 -14.82
N ARG A 240 -19.96 -3.04 -16.07
CA ARG A 240 -20.37 -4.40 -16.44
C ARG A 240 -19.58 -5.47 -15.66
N VAL A 241 -18.25 -5.32 -15.56
CA VAL A 241 -17.41 -6.27 -14.80
C VAL A 241 -17.84 -6.37 -13.33
N VAL A 242 -18.23 -5.24 -12.72
CA VAL A 242 -18.76 -5.22 -11.36
C VAL A 242 -20.13 -5.87 -11.32
N GLN A 243 -21.06 -5.43 -12.18
CA GLN A 243 -22.44 -5.91 -12.22
C GLN A 243 -22.57 -7.42 -12.45
N ASP A 244 -21.70 -7.98 -13.29
CA ASP A 244 -21.69 -9.42 -13.61
C ASP A 244 -21.37 -10.30 -12.40
N LYS A 245 -20.62 -9.77 -11.43
CA LYS A 245 -20.20 -10.51 -10.22
C LYS A 245 -20.90 -10.05 -8.95
N MET A 246 -21.39 -8.81 -8.92
CA MET A 246 -22.02 -8.19 -7.76
C MET A 246 -23.07 -7.19 -8.23
N VAL A 247 -24.32 -7.63 -8.21
CA VAL A 247 -25.47 -6.93 -8.81
C VAL A 247 -25.76 -5.61 -8.11
N GLU A 248 -25.52 -5.53 -6.80
CA GLU A 248 -25.63 -4.32 -5.98
C GLU A 248 -24.45 -3.36 -6.13
N GLY A 249 -23.43 -3.75 -6.91
CA GLY A 249 -22.24 -2.93 -7.15
C GLY A 249 -22.46 -1.76 -8.09
N VAL A 250 -23.51 -1.78 -8.91
CA VAL A 250 -23.92 -0.67 -9.78
C VAL A 250 -25.43 -0.46 -9.66
N ASN A 251 -25.84 0.79 -9.57
CA ASN A 251 -27.25 1.20 -9.58
C ASN A 251 -27.53 2.19 -10.73
N GLU A 252 -28.73 2.77 -10.75
CA GLU A 252 -29.11 3.75 -11.80
C GLU A 252 -28.26 5.02 -11.79
N ARG A 253 -27.67 5.38 -10.64
CA ARG A 253 -26.84 6.57 -10.45
C ARG A 253 -25.39 6.32 -10.85
N GLY A 254 -24.87 5.13 -10.58
CA GLY A 254 -23.54 4.73 -10.99
C GLY A 254 -22.92 3.62 -10.14
N LEU A 255 -21.60 3.69 -9.97
CA LEU A 255 -20.83 2.70 -9.20
C LEU A 255 -21.03 2.94 -7.70
N THR A 256 -21.57 1.97 -6.98
CA THR A 256 -21.82 2.10 -5.54
C THR A 256 -20.55 1.93 -4.71
N LEU A 257 -20.55 2.31 -3.44
CA LEU A 257 -19.43 2.06 -2.51
C LEU A 257 -19.04 0.57 -2.49
N THR A 258 -20.03 -0.32 -2.42
CA THR A 258 -19.80 -1.77 -2.45
C THR A 258 -19.10 -2.15 -3.75
N GLY A 259 -19.60 -1.66 -4.90
CA GLY A 259 -18.99 -1.83 -6.23
C GLY A 259 -17.54 -1.37 -6.31
N PHE A 260 -17.25 -0.21 -5.73
CA PHE A 260 -15.92 0.36 -5.67
C PHE A 260 -14.94 -0.50 -4.85
N LEU A 261 -15.37 -0.96 -3.67
CA LEU A 261 -14.57 -1.86 -2.84
C LEU A 261 -14.30 -3.20 -3.53
N PHE A 262 -15.34 -3.77 -4.16
CA PHE A 262 -15.21 -5.01 -4.94
C PHE A 262 -14.23 -4.87 -6.11
N LEU A 263 -14.27 -3.75 -6.84
CA LEU A 263 -13.35 -3.49 -7.94
C LEU A 263 -11.90 -3.48 -7.46
N HIS A 264 -11.62 -2.86 -6.31
CA HIS A 264 -10.28 -2.86 -5.71
C HIS A 264 -9.84 -4.24 -5.21
N ALA A 265 -10.75 -5.03 -4.64
CA ALA A 265 -10.48 -6.43 -4.30
C ALA A 265 -10.13 -7.24 -5.56
N LEU A 266 -10.88 -7.07 -6.64
CA LEU A 266 -10.64 -7.74 -7.92
C LEU A 266 -9.28 -7.36 -8.52
N PHE A 267 -8.85 -6.09 -8.42
CA PHE A 267 -7.50 -5.70 -8.87
C PHE A 267 -6.41 -6.43 -8.08
N ILE A 268 -6.57 -6.56 -6.76
CA ILE A 268 -5.60 -7.25 -5.90
C ILE A 268 -5.54 -8.74 -6.24
N GLU A 269 -6.70 -9.41 -6.37
CA GLU A 269 -6.78 -10.82 -6.76
C GLU A 269 -6.15 -11.09 -8.14
N LYS A 270 -6.20 -10.12 -9.05
CA LYS A 270 -5.56 -10.18 -10.37
C LYS A 270 -4.08 -9.78 -10.35
N GLY A 271 -3.47 -9.57 -9.18
CA GLY A 271 -2.07 -9.16 -9.03
C GLY A 271 -1.78 -7.71 -9.43
N ARG A 272 -2.82 -6.89 -9.62
CA ARG A 272 -2.71 -5.48 -10.03
C ARG A 272 -2.71 -4.55 -8.81
N LEU A 273 -1.82 -4.82 -7.86
CA LEU A 273 -1.69 -4.08 -6.59
C LEU A 273 -1.39 -2.59 -6.81
N GLU A 274 -0.62 -2.29 -7.86
CA GLU A 274 -0.21 -0.93 -8.22
C GLU A 274 -1.40 -0.01 -8.45
N THR A 275 -2.49 -0.50 -9.05
CA THR A 275 -3.71 0.29 -9.28
C THR A 275 -4.29 0.80 -7.96
N THR A 276 -4.47 -0.09 -6.98
CA THR A 276 -4.99 0.25 -5.65
C THR A 276 -4.03 1.15 -4.88
N TRP A 277 -2.72 0.87 -4.91
CA TRP A 277 -1.71 1.69 -4.24
C TRP A 277 -1.57 3.08 -4.85
N THR A 278 -1.72 3.23 -6.17
CA THR A 278 -1.70 4.54 -6.85
C THR A 278 -2.83 5.42 -6.35
N VAL A 279 -4.04 4.85 -6.26
CA VAL A 279 -5.20 5.53 -5.69
C VAL A 279 -4.94 5.93 -4.24
N LEU A 280 -4.53 5.00 -3.38
CA LEU A 280 -4.21 5.29 -1.98
C LEU A 280 -3.18 6.42 -1.83
N ARG A 281 -2.10 6.40 -2.60
CA ARG A 281 -1.06 7.45 -2.54
C ARG A 281 -1.55 8.79 -3.06
N LYS A 282 -2.37 8.83 -4.11
CA LYS A 282 -2.95 10.08 -4.63
C LYS A 282 -3.80 10.78 -3.57
N PHE A 283 -4.42 10.01 -2.68
CA PHE A 283 -5.20 10.49 -1.55
C PHE A 283 -4.40 10.55 -0.24
N GLY A 284 -3.09 10.36 -0.30
CA GLY A 284 -2.18 10.68 0.79
C GLY A 284 -1.80 9.56 1.73
N TYR A 285 -2.18 8.32 1.43
CA TYR A 285 -1.83 7.18 2.27
C TYR A 285 -0.40 6.68 1.97
N ASN A 286 0.32 6.33 3.03
CA ASN A 286 1.61 5.64 2.97
C ASN A 286 1.43 4.11 2.91
N ASN A 287 2.54 3.36 2.88
CA ASN A 287 2.51 1.89 2.79
C ASN A 287 1.90 1.19 4.02
N ASP A 288 1.72 1.90 5.14
CA ASP A 288 0.98 1.40 6.31
C ASP A 288 -0.51 1.77 6.27
N ILE A 289 -0.99 2.37 5.19
CA ILE A 289 -2.35 2.93 5.05
C ILE A 289 -2.62 3.96 6.17
N LYS A 290 -1.59 4.74 6.54
CA LYS A 290 -1.73 5.96 7.35
C LYS A 290 -1.67 7.15 6.40
N LEU A 291 -2.51 8.17 6.63
CA LEU A 291 -2.35 9.42 5.91
C LEU A 291 -1.00 10.07 6.32
N SER A 292 -0.24 10.58 5.34
CA SER A 292 1.08 11.18 5.60
C SER A 292 0.95 12.48 6.39
N ASP A 293 1.78 12.64 7.43
CA ASP A 293 1.84 13.86 8.26
C ASP A 293 2.15 15.12 7.41
N ASP A 294 2.83 14.96 6.28
CA ASP A 294 3.22 16.06 5.37
C ASP A 294 2.03 16.70 4.66
N LEU A 295 0.93 15.97 4.52
CA LEU A 295 -0.29 16.53 3.95
C LEU A 295 -0.97 17.46 4.94
N ILE A 296 -0.78 17.26 6.24
CA ILE A 296 -1.23 18.22 7.22
C ILE A 296 -0.39 19.49 7.07
N PRO A 297 -0.94 20.63 6.62
CA PRO A 297 -0.23 21.88 6.73
C PRO A 297 0.04 22.06 8.23
N HIS A 298 1.31 22.12 8.62
CA HIS A 298 1.69 22.78 9.85
C HIS A 298 1.22 24.20 9.66
N SER A 299 -0.03 24.49 10.04
CA SER A 299 -0.61 25.78 9.83
C SER A 299 0.23 26.76 10.67
N SER A 300 1.14 27.43 9.97
CA SER A 300 1.89 28.61 10.38
C SER A 300 0.94 29.80 10.45
N VAL A 301 -0.31 29.55 10.84
CA VAL A 301 -1.33 30.53 11.10
C VAL A 301 -0.85 31.31 12.32
N LYS A 302 -0.15 32.41 12.01
CA LYS A 302 0.23 33.44 12.97
C LYS A 302 -1.07 34.09 13.42
N ARG A 303 -1.38 33.97 14.71
CA ARG A 303 -2.55 34.57 15.33
C ARG A 303 -2.11 35.79 16.13
N ALA A 304 -2.89 36.86 16.04
CA ALA A 304 -2.85 37.87 17.08
C ALA A 304 -3.57 37.34 18.35
N PRO A 305 -3.21 37.80 19.56
CA PRO A 305 -3.76 37.27 20.83
C PRO A 305 -5.29 37.39 20.96
N ASP A 306 -5.89 38.30 20.21
CA ASP A 306 -7.30 38.69 20.21
C ASP A 306 -8.14 37.99 19.12
N GLN A 307 -7.55 37.13 18.29
CA GLN A 307 -8.27 36.45 17.21
C GLN A 307 -8.82 35.07 17.63
N SER A 308 -10.12 34.86 17.41
CA SER A 308 -10.74 33.53 17.47
C SER A 308 -10.68 32.83 16.10
N VAL A 309 -10.94 31.52 16.08
CA VAL A 309 -11.01 30.74 14.84
C VAL A 309 -12.27 29.91 14.85
N GLU A 310 -13.02 30.00 13.76
CA GLU A 310 -14.28 29.32 13.56
C GLU A 310 -14.21 28.46 12.29
N LEU A 311 -15.08 27.45 12.25
CA LEU A 311 -15.32 26.66 11.06
C LEU A 311 -16.14 27.49 10.07
N THR A 312 -15.79 27.43 8.79
CA THR A 312 -16.65 27.98 7.73
C THR A 312 -17.93 27.15 7.63
N ASN A 313 -18.99 27.73 7.06
CA ASN A 313 -20.24 27.00 6.81
C ASN A 313 -20.01 25.75 5.94
N GLU A 314 -19.15 25.87 4.94
CA GLU A 314 -18.71 24.77 4.08
C GLU A 314 -18.05 23.65 4.89
N ALA A 315 -17.16 23.99 5.83
CA ALA A 315 -16.53 23.01 6.71
C ALA A 315 -17.55 22.34 7.65
N ILE A 316 -18.58 23.06 8.08
CA ILE A 316 -19.67 22.52 8.91
C ILE A 316 -20.56 21.56 8.09
N GLU A 317 -20.96 21.92 6.87
CA GLU A 317 -21.75 21.07 5.98
C GLU A 317 -20.99 19.81 5.55
N TYR A 318 -19.68 19.94 5.37
CA TYR A 318 -18.80 18.82 5.13
C TYR A 318 -18.76 17.87 6.34
N LEU A 319 -18.50 18.39 7.54
CA LEU A 319 -18.50 17.58 8.77
C LEU A 319 -19.86 16.95 9.07
N ARG A 320 -20.97 17.63 8.74
CA ARG A 320 -22.32 17.07 8.84
C ARG A 320 -22.50 15.87 7.92
N GLY A 321 -22.02 15.96 6.68
CA GLY A 321 -22.05 14.82 5.75
C GLY A 321 -21.22 13.62 6.23
N ILE A 322 -20.04 13.87 6.82
CA ILE A 322 -19.25 12.80 7.46
C ILE A 322 -20.00 12.19 8.64
N TYR A 323 -20.66 13.01 9.46
CA TYR A 323 -21.44 12.54 10.60
C TYR A 323 -22.58 11.60 10.17
N GLU A 324 -23.43 12.05 9.25
CA GLU A 324 -24.59 11.30 8.74
C GLU A 324 -24.18 9.97 8.09
N LEU A 325 -22.98 9.91 7.53
CA LEU A 325 -22.48 8.72 6.85
C LEU A 325 -22.01 7.59 7.78
N PHE A 326 -21.54 7.95 8.97
CA PHE A 326 -21.05 6.99 9.97
C PHE A 326 -22.08 6.71 11.06
N ASP A 327 -23.19 7.45 11.08
CA ASP A 327 -24.38 7.19 11.89
C ASP A 327 -25.18 6.04 11.27
N GLY A 328 -24.75 4.80 11.56
CA GLY A 328 -25.27 3.60 10.90
C GLY A 328 -26.71 3.25 11.32
N ASP A 329 -27.14 3.69 12.50
CA ASP A 329 -28.50 3.54 13.02
C ASP A 329 -29.38 4.79 12.82
N LEU A 330 -28.85 5.85 12.22
CA LEU A 330 -29.56 7.09 11.89
C LEU A 330 -30.21 7.73 13.13
N ASP A 331 -29.61 7.52 14.30
CA ASP A 331 -30.13 8.01 15.58
C ASP A 331 -29.64 9.44 15.90
N ASN A 332 -28.90 10.04 14.96
CA ASN A 332 -28.19 11.29 15.09
C ASN A 332 -27.17 11.26 16.23
N ASN A 333 -26.57 10.10 16.53
CA ASN A 333 -25.60 9.91 17.59
C ASN A 333 -24.56 8.82 17.27
N LEU A 334 -23.35 9.24 16.92
CA LEU A 334 -22.24 8.30 16.72
C LEU A 334 -21.87 7.55 18.01
N ARG A 335 -22.07 6.23 18.01
CA ARG A 335 -21.66 5.33 19.09
C ARG A 335 -20.12 5.22 19.12
N PRO A 336 -19.51 4.75 20.24
CA PRO A 336 -18.06 4.64 20.35
C PRO A 336 -17.38 3.89 19.20
N VAL A 337 -18.02 2.85 18.68
CA VAL A 337 -17.54 2.09 17.51
C VAL A 337 -17.58 2.91 16.21
N GLU A 338 -18.61 3.72 16.02
CA GLU A 338 -18.75 4.59 14.84
C GLU A 338 -17.79 5.76 14.90
N VAL A 339 -17.57 6.32 16.09
CA VAL A 339 -16.53 7.32 16.35
C VAL A 339 -15.14 6.75 16.06
N GLU A 340 -14.87 5.52 16.51
CA GLU A 340 -13.61 4.84 16.22
C GLU A 340 -13.44 4.63 14.71
N ASP A 341 -14.52 4.29 13.99
CA ASP A 341 -14.51 4.12 12.54
C ASP A 341 -14.28 5.43 11.79
N VAL A 342 -14.91 6.53 12.21
CA VAL A 342 -14.64 7.89 11.67
C VAL A 342 -13.15 8.21 11.79
N PHE A 343 -12.54 7.99 12.95
CA PHE A 343 -11.16 8.39 13.23
C PHE A 343 -10.10 7.33 12.94
N SER A 344 -10.50 6.16 12.46
CA SER A 344 -9.61 5.02 12.23
C SER A 344 -8.49 5.22 11.21
N THR A 345 -8.64 6.19 10.33
CA THR A 345 -7.64 6.57 9.31
C THR A 345 -6.78 7.75 9.76
N ALA A 346 -7.13 8.38 10.89
CA ALA A 346 -6.33 9.42 11.53
C ALA A 346 -5.09 8.82 12.22
N PRO A 347 -3.97 9.55 12.33
CA PRO A 347 -2.78 9.03 12.99
C PRO A 347 -2.99 8.78 14.49
N ASP A 348 -2.37 7.72 15.00
CA ASP A 348 -2.44 7.27 16.40
C ASP A 348 -2.13 8.36 17.44
N ARG A 349 -1.37 9.41 17.06
CA ARG A 349 -1.00 10.53 17.95
C ARG A 349 -2.18 11.37 18.46
N TYR A 350 -3.38 11.17 17.92
CA TYR A 350 -4.59 11.90 18.33
C TYR A 350 -5.55 11.06 19.19
N TYR A 351 -5.22 9.77 19.44
CA TYR A 351 -5.94 8.90 20.36
C TYR A 351 -5.50 9.19 21.80
N GLY A 352 -6.29 10.03 22.48
CA GLY A 352 -6.29 10.15 23.93
C GLY A 352 -7.73 10.31 24.38
N SER A 353 -8.13 9.55 25.40
CA SER A 353 -9.51 9.43 25.90
C SER A 353 -10.23 10.75 26.23
N GLN A 354 -9.51 11.87 26.34
CA GLN A 354 -10.10 13.21 26.51
C GLN A 354 -10.46 13.90 25.18
N PHE A 355 -9.91 13.50 24.03
CA PHE A 355 -10.07 14.20 22.74
C PHE A 355 -11.18 13.64 21.86
N GLU A 356 -11.42 12.33 21.89
CA GLU A 356 -12.58 11.70 21.23
C GLU A 356 -13.88 12.32 21.76
N VAL A 357 -13.96 12.47 23.08
CA VAL A 357 -15.07 13.14 23.76
C VAL A 357 -15.21 14.60 23.32
N ILE A 358 -14.10 15.33 23.12
CA ILE A 358 -14.13 16.75 22.75
C ILE A 358 -14.62 16.98 21.33
N LEU A 359 -14.16 16.21 20.33
CA LEU A 359 -14.60 16.43 18.94
C LEU A 359 -16.02 15.95 18.71
N VAL A 360 -16.39 14.81 19.32
CA VAL A 360 -17.75 14.30 19.32
C VAL A 360 -18.65 15.31 20.02
N HIS A 361 -18.32 15.80 21.22
CA HIS A 361 -19.07 16.90 21.86
C HIS A 361 -19.11 18.17 21.01
N PHE A 362 -18.04 18.53 20.28
CA PHE A 362 -18.02 19.75 19.47
C PHE A 362 -18.93 19.65 18.24
N LEU A 363 -18.99 18.48 17.58
CA LEU A 363 -19.99 18.19 16.55
C LEU A 363 -21.39 18.10 17.17
N PHE A 364 -21.56 17.44 18.32
CA PHE A 364 -22.84 17.27 19.02
C PHE A 364 -23.46 18.61 19.45
N ILE A 365 -22.66 19.51 20.04
CA ILE A 365 -23.09 20.83 20.58
C ILE A 365 -23.44 21.83 19.45
N LYS A 366 -22.82 21.72 18.27
CA LYS A 366 -23.14 22.61 17.13
C LYS A 366 -24.22 22.05 16.20
N LEU A 367 -24.39 20.74 16.11
CA LEU A 367 -25.40 20.11 15.26
C LEU A 367 -26.77 19.99 15.93
N GLN A 368 -26.83 19.91 17.26
CA GLN A 368 -28.06 20.13 18.03
C GLN A 368 -27.92 21.40 18.87
N TYR A 369 -28.80 22.36 18.63
CA TYR A 369 -28.93 23.63 19.35
C TYR A 369 -28.83 23.47 20.89
N VAL A 370 -27.62 23.54 21.46
CA VAL A 370 -27.40 23.67 22.91
C VAL A 370 -26.97 25.11 23.21
N PRO A 371 -27.62 25.82 24.16
CA PRO A 371 -27.33 27.23 24.43
C PRO A 371 -25.95 27.42 25.08
N TYR A 372 -25.00 27.84 24.25
CA TYR A 372 -23.85 28.78 24.41
C TYR A 372 -23.06 28.91 25.74
N ARG A 373 -23.33 28.21 26.85
CA ARG A 373 -22.67 28.47 28.13
C ARG A 373 -21.59 27.48 28.58
N GLU A 374 -21.37 26.40 27.84
CA GLU A 374 -20.30 25.42 28.15
C GLU A 374 -19.23 25.30 27.05
N ALA A 375 -19.41 25.98 25.90
CA ALA A 375 -18.49 25.92 24.76
C ALA A 375 -17.20 26.74 24.94
N LEU A 376 -17.14 27.67 25.91
CA LEU A 376 -16.01 28.59 26.08
C LEU A 376 -14.73 27.93 26.62
N GLY A 377 -14.81 26.72 27.18
CA GLY A 377 -13.63 26.00 27.71
C GLY A 377 -12.74 25.34 26.66
N MET A 378 -13.22 25.16 25.42
CA MET A 378 -12.57 24.31 24.41
C MET A 378 -11.82 25.07 23.30
N MET A 379 -11.73 26.40 23.39
CA MET A 379 -11.08 27.26 22.37
C MET A 379 -9.54 27.12 22.26
N TYR A 380 -8.88 26.32 23.11
CA TYR A 380 -7.42 26.28 23.19
C TYR A 380 -6.70 25.32 22.22
N ARG A 381 -7.40 24.60 21.33
CA ARG A 381 -6.76 23.56 20.47
C ARG A 381 -7.14 23.61 18.98
N THR A 382 -7.28 24.82 18.47
CA THR A 382 -7.54 25.14 17.05
C THR A 382 -6.48 24.61 16.07
N LYS A 383 -5.21 24.50 16.47
CA LYS A 383 -4.16 23.83 15.68
C LYS A 383 -4.36 22.32 15.53
N MET A 384 -5.20 21.67 16.33
CA MET A 384 -5.52 20.25 16.19
C MET A 384 -6.78 20.04 15.34
N LEU A 385 -7.78 20.91 15.51
CA LEU A 385 -9.02 20.92 14.71
C LEU A 385 -8.73 21.15 13.21
N GLN A 386 -7.85 22.11 12.90
CA GLN A 386 -7.41 22.41 11.54
C GLN A 386 -6.71 21.23 10.87
N LYS A 387 -5.92 20.47 11.64
CA LYS A 387 -5.26 19.26 11.17
C LYS A 387 -6.27 18.15 10.89
N LYS A 388 -7.33 18.07 11.70
CA LYS A 388 -8.40 17.07 11.59
C LYS A 388 -9.36 17.32 10.42
N LEU A 389 -9.73 18.58 10.16
CA LEU A 389 -10.51 18.95 8.96
C LEU A 389 -9.72 18.71 7.68
N HIS A 390 -8.40 18.91 7.74
CA HIS A 390 -7.54 18.60 6.63
C HIS A 390 -7.40 17.09 6.39
N TRP A 391 -7.38 16.28 7.47
CA TRP A 391 -7.46 14.82 7.38
C TRP A 391 -8.74 14.33 6.72
N GLU A 392 -9.86 15.02 6.89
CA GLU A 392 -11.07 14.65 6.18
C GLU A 392 -11.05 15.12 4.71
N GLY A 393 -10.27 16.14 4.35
CA GLY A 393 -10.04 16.55 2.96
C GLY A 393 -10.39 18.01 2.66
N TYR A 394 -10.49 18.87 3.67
CA TYR A 394 -10.86 20.28 3.50
C TYR A 394 -9.71 21.27 3.80
N HIS A 395 -9.74 22.43 3.15
CA HIS A 395 -8.70 23.47 3.19
C HIS A 395 -9.27 24.88 3.44
N LEU A 396 -10.32 25.07 4.24
CA LEU A 396 -10.91 26.41 4.44
C LEU A 396 -11.22 26.68 5.92
N MET A 397 -10.39 27.52 6.56
CA MET A 397 -10.76 28.24 7.78
C MET A 397 -10.56 29.74 7.53
N HIS A 398 -11.56 30.55 7.84
CA HIS A 398 -11.50 32.01 7.78
C HIS A 398 -11.41 32.61 9.20
N PHE A 399 -10.81 33.79 9.30
CA PHE A 399 -10.70 34.56 10.54
C PHE A 399 -11.89 35.49 10.66
N CYS A 400 -12.62 35.43 11.79
CA CYS A 400 -13.55 36.48 12.18
C CYS A 400 -12.87 37.38 13.22
N GLN A 401 -12.96 38.71 13.04
CA GLN A 401 -12.69 39.65 14.12
C GLN A 401 -13.85 39.57 15.11
N SER A 402 -13.57 39.20 16.35
CA SER A 402 -14.52 39.42 17.45
C SER A 402 -14.66 40.93 17.65
N GLY A 403 -15.84 41.48 17.34
CA GLY A 403 -16.22 42.81 17.79
C GLY A 403 -16.20 42.89 19.32
N PRO A 404 -15.97 44.08 19.90
CA PRO A 404 -15.85 44.22 21.35
C PRO A 404 -17.14 43.80 22.06
N LEU A 405 -16.94 43.05 23.15
CA LEU A 405 -17.94 42.59 24.13
C LEU A 405 -18.80 43.72 24.70
#